data_AF-A0A967THB6-F1
#
_entry.id   AF-A0A967THB6-F1
#
_cell.length_a   1.000
_cell.length_b   1.000
_cell.length_c   1.000
_cell.angle_alpha   90.00
_cell.angle_beta   90.00
_cell.angle_gamma   90.00
#
_symmetry.space_group_name_H-M   'P 1'
#
loop_
_entity.id
_entity.type
_entity.pdbx_description
1 polymer ?
#
loop_
_entity_poly.entity_id
_entity_poly.type
_entity_poly.pdbx_seq_one_letter_code
_entity_poly.pdbx_strand_id
1 'polypeptide(L)' 'TGRMSLTLELERIDARGLGELFMLFQIATVLAGGLYGVNPLDQPGVELGKNLTYGLLGREGHDAPSAGTDGARWRV' A
#
# COMPACT_ATOMS: atom_id res chain seq x y z
N THR A 1 16.54 3.11 -27.10
CA THR A 1 15.38 2.23 -27.39
C THR A 1 15.44 1.07 -26.41
N GLY A 2 14.34 0.68 -25.74
CA GLY A 2 14.36 -0.42 -24.74
C GLY A 2 13.76 -0.11 -23.36
N ARG A 3 13.12 1.05 -23.16
CA ARG A 3 12.34 1.33 -21.94
C ARG A 3 10.87 1.09 -22.22
N MET A 4 10.20 0.40 -21.31
CA MET A 4 8.75 0.23 -21.39
C MET A 4 8.05 1.54 -21.08
N SER A 5 7.02 1.87 -21.86
CA SER A 5 6.18 3.05 -21.70
C SER A 5 4.71 2.66 -21.86
N LEU A 6 3.85 3.28 -21.06
CA LEU A 6 2.40 3.17 -21.18
C LEU A 6 1.83 4.59 -21.26
N THR A 7 0.95 4.84 -22.23
CA THR A 7 0.19 6.08 -22.36
C THR A 7 -1.29 5.76 -22.17
N LEU A 8 -1.97 6.52 -21.32
CA LEU A 8 -3.41 6.47 -21.14
C LEU A 8 -3.99 7.80 -21.61
N GLU A 9 -4.98 7.75 -22.49
CA GLU A 9 -5.63 8.93 -23.04
C GLU A 9 -7.07 9.00 -22.52
N LEU A 10 -7.47 10.17 -22.06
CA LEU A 10 -8.83 10.46 -21.64
C LEU A 10 -9.41 11.48 -22.63
N GLU A 11 -10.67 11.28 -23.02
CA GLU A 11 -11.37 12.24 -23.88
C GLU A 11 -11.46 13.62 -23.20
N ARG A 12 -11.79 13.65 -21.91
CA ARG A 12 -11.89 14.86 -21.08
C ARG A 12 -11.53 14.58 -19.62
N ILE A 13 -11.01 15.59 -18.94
CA ILE A 13 -10.81 15.57 -17.49
C ILE A 13 -12.09 16.06 -16.82
N ASP A 14 -13.02 15.14 -16.57
CA ASP A 14 -14.25 15.39 -15.84
C ASP A 14 -14.60 14.20 -14.92
N ALA A 15 -15.73 14.28 -14.23
CA ALA A 15 -16.14 13.24 -13.28
C ALA A 15 -16.31 11.86 -13.95
N ARG A 16 -16.75 11.80 -15.22
CA ARG A 16 -16.90 10.53 -15.94
C ARG A 16 -15.54 9.98 -16.31
N GLY A 17 -14.70 10.78 -16.97
CA GLY A 17 -13.36 10.35 -17.39
C GLY A 17 -12.48 9.93 -16.21
N LEU A 18 -12.55 10.62 -15.08
CA LEU A 18 -11.85 10.21 -13.85
C LEU A 18 -12.43 8.93 -13.26
N GLY A 19 -13.76 8.75 -13.28
CA GLY A 19 -14.41 7.52 -12.81
C GLY A 19 -13.96 6.29 -13.61
N GLU A 20 -13.89 6.41 -14.94
CA GLU A 20 -13.38 5.37 -15.83
C GLU A 20 -11.92 5.04 -15.53
N LEU A 21 -11.08 6.07 -15.35
CA LEU A 21 -9.66 5.90 -15.02
C LEU A 21 -9.47 5.19 -13.67
N PHE A 22 -10.26 5.55 -12.65
CA PHE A 22 -10.21 4.90 -11.35
C PHE A 22 -10.63 3.44 -11.43
N MET A 23 -11.74 3.14 -12.12
CA MET A 23 -12.17 1.75 -12.30
C MET A 23 -11.13 0.92 -13.05
N LEU A 24 -10.51 1.48 -14.10
CA LEU A 24 -9.43 0.82 -14.84
C LEU A 24 -8.30 0.40 -13.89
N PHE A 25 -7.78 1.33 -13.08
CA PHE A 25 -6.68 1.03 -12.17
C PHE A 25 -7.08 0.09 -11.03
N GLN A 26 -8.29 0.24 -10.47
CA GLN A 26 -8.78 -0.67 -9.43
C GLN A 26 -8.83 -2.12 -9.92
N ILE A 27 -9.41 -2.35 -11.11
CA ILE A 27 -9.47 -3.67 -11.72
C ILE A 27 -8.06 -4.17 -12.05
N ALA A 28 -7.21 -3.33 -12.65
CA ALA A 28 -5.83 -3.69 -12.98
C ALA A 28 -5.02 -4.11 -11.74
N THR A 29 -5.18 -3.41 -10.61
CA THR A 29 -4.53 -3.77 -9.34
C THR A 29 -4.99 -5.12 -8.82
N VAL A 30 -6.30 -5.41 -8.86
CA VAL A 30 -6.82 -6.72 -8.43
C VAL A 30 -6.29 -7.85 -9.31
N LEU A 31 -6.28 -7.65 -10.63
CA LEU A 31 -5.73 -8.63 -11.57
C LEU A 31 -4.22 -8.84 -11.36
N ALA A 32 -3.47 -7.75 -11.11
CA ALA A 32 -2.05 -7.82 -10.80
C ALA A 32 -1.78 -8.60 -9.51
N GLY A 33 -2.61 -8.44 -8.46
CA GLY A 33 -2.51 -9.26 -7.24
C GLY A 33 -2.62 -10.75 -7.55
N GLY A 34 -3.64 -11.13 -8.32
CA GLY A 34 -3.81 -12.52 -8.78
C GLY A 34 -2.60 -13.02 -9.60
N LEU A 35 -2.07 -12.20 -10.51
CA LEU A 35 -0.89 -12.53 -11.31
C LEU A 35 0.37 -12.72 -10.47
N TYR A 36 0.54 -11.93 -9.41
CA TYR A 36 1.69 -11.98 -8.52
C TYR A 36 1.53 -12.98 -7.36
N GLY A 37 0.39 -13.66 -7.25
CA GLY A 37 0.13 -14.60 -6.16
C GLY A 37 0.00 -13.91 -4.79
N VAL A 38 -0.42 -12.65 -4.77
CA VAL A 38 -0.65 -11.84 -3.56
C VAL A 38 -2.15 -11.58 -3.44
N ASN A 39 -2.68 -11.54 -2.22
CA ASN A 39 -4.05 -11.08 -2.00
C ASN A 39 -4.12 -9.55 -2.16
N PRO A 40 -4.80 -9.00 -3.19
CA PRO A 40 -4.86 -7.56 -3.40
C PRO A 40 -5.88 -6.86 -2.48
N LEU A 41 -6.64 -7.60 -1.69
CA LEU A 41 -7.76 -7.10 -0.89
C LEU A 41 -7.54 -7.21 0.64
N ASP A 42 -6.32 -7.53 1.08
CA ASP A 42 -5.93 -7.48 2.49
C ASP A 42 -4.76 -6.51 2.73
N GLN A 43 -4.46 -6.27 4.02
CA GLN A 43 -3.37 -5.37 4.43
C GLN A 43 -2.80 -5.71 5.82
N PRO A 44 -2.34 -6.94 6.09
CA PRO A 44 -1.88 -7.33 7.43
C PRO A 44 -0.69 -6.49 7.94
N GLY A 45 0.16 -5.99 7.03
CA GLY A 45 1.35 -5.23 7.38
C GLY A 45 1.09 -3.89 8.09
N VAL A 46 -0.13 -3.35 8.06
CA VAL A 46 -0.42 -2.06 8.70
C VAL A 46 -0.64 -2.18 10.21
N GLU A 47 -1.01 -3.36 10.70
CA GLU A 47 -1.45 -3.54 12.09
C GLU A 47 -0.31 -3.38 13.08
N LEU A 48 0.91 -3.79 12.71
CA LEU A 48 2.09 -3.57 13.55
C LEU A 48 2.32 -2.07 13.77
N GLY A 49 2.31 -1.26 12.71
CA GLY A 49 2.49 0.19 12.81
C GLY A 49 1.45 0.83 13.73
N LYS A 50 0.18 0.44 13.59
CA LYS A 50 -0.91 0.90 14.47
C LYS A 50 -0.66 0.53 15.93
N ASN A 51 -0.37 -0.73 16.23
CA ASN A 51 -0.15 -1.21 17.59
C ASN A 51 1.03 -0.51 18.27
N LEU A 52 2.13 -0.31 17.55
CA LEU A 52 3.30 0.41 18.05
C LEU A 52 2.96 1.87 18.39
N THR A 53 2.25 2.57 17.50
CA THR A 53 1.81 3.94 17.75
C THR A 53 0.85 4.02 18.92
N TYR A 54 -0.10 3.07 19.04
CA TYR A 54 -1.04 3.01 20.17
C TYR A 54 -0.34 2.82 21.51
N GLY A 55 0.65 1.92 21.58
CA GLY A 55 1.46 1.73 22.78
C GLY A 55 2.26 2.98 23.17
N LEU A 56 2.88 3.65 22.18
CA LEU A 56 3.63 4.90 22.41
C LEU A 56 2.73 6.05 22.90
N LEU A 57 1.47 6.09 22.46
CA LEU A 57 0.48 7.08 22.89
C LEU A 57 -0.23 6.68 24.20
N GLY A 58 0.13 5.55 24.81
CA GLY A 58 -0.45 5.09 26.07
C GLY A 58 -1.90 4.63 25.96
N ARG A 59 -2.34 4.16 24.79
CA ARG A 59 -3.69 3.62 24.61
C ARG A 59 -3.83 2.30 25.37
N GLU A 60 -4.88 2.19 26.18
CA GLU A 60 -5.20 0.97 26.94
C GLU A 60 -5.29 -0.26 26.01
N GLY A 61 -4.73 -1.39 26.44
CA GLY A 61 -4.70 -2.64 25.68
C GLY A 61 -3.59 -2.75 24.63
N HIS A 62 -2.70 -1.76 24.53
CA HIS A 62 -1.51 -1.81 23.65
C HIS A 62 -0.23 -1.56 24.45
N ASP A 63 0.72 -2.48 24.34
CA ASP A 63 2.00 -2.33 25.01
C ASP A 63 2.89 -1.33 24.27
N ALA A 64 3.52 -0.42 25.02
CA ALA A 64 4.57 0.41 24.47
C ALA A 64 5.70 -0.49 23.96
N PRO A 65 6.19 -0.30 22.72
CA PRO A 65 7.34 -1.04 22.26
C PRO A 65 8.51 -0.87 23.22
N SER A 66 9.20 -1.97 23.53
CA SER A 66 10.49 -1.88 24.18
C SER A 66 11.39 -1.01 23.32
N ALA A 67 12.07 -0.02 23.92
CA ALA A 67 13.13 0.72 23.24
C ALA A 67 14.24 -0.27 22.87
N GLY A 68 14.17 -0.84 21.67
CA GLY A 68 15.12 -1.81 21.17
C GLY A 68 16.43 -1.12 20.84
N THR A 69 17.38 -1.16 21.77
CA THR A 69 18.81 -1.03 21.46
C THR A 69 19.28 -2.31 20.79
N ASP A 70 18.83 -2.58 19.57
CA ASP A 70 19.51 -3.53 18.71
C ASP A 70 19.63 -2.89 17.34
N GLY A 71 20.89 -2.57 17.00
CA GLY A 71 21.26 -1.97 15.75
C GLY A 71 20.82 -2.89 14.61
N ALA A 72 19.68 -2.56 14.00
CA ALA A 72 19.33 -3.05 12.69
C ALA A 72 20.39 -2.54 11.70
N ARG A 73 21.51 -3.25 11.64
CA ARG A 73 22.53 -3.11 10.61
C ARG A 73 21.90 -3.69 9.35
N TRP A 74 21.07 -2.90 8.70
CA TRP A 74 20.64 -3.15 7.33
C TRP A 74 21.92 -3.20 6.49
N ARG A 75 22.37 -4.41 6.16
CA ARG A 75 23.40 -4.57 5.14
C ARG A 75 22.69 -4.41 3.81
N VAL A 76 22.94 -3.26 3.18
CA VAL A 76 22.66 -3.01 1.77
C VAL A 76 23.60 -3.86 0.93
#